data_AF-A0A376TUY2-F1
#
_entry.id   AF-A0A376TUY2-F1
#
_cell.length_a   1.000
_cell.length_b   1.000
_cell.length_c   1.000
_cell.angle_alpha   90.00
_cell.angle_beta   90.00
_cell.angle_gamma   90.00
#
_symmetry.space_group_name_H-M   'P 1'
#
loop_
_entity.id
_entity.type
_entity.pdbx_description
1 polymer ?
#
loop_
_entity_poly.entity_id
_entity_poly.type
_entity_poly.pdbx_seq_one_letter_code
_entity_poly.pdbx_strand_id
1 'polypeptide(L)'
;MYLRPDEVARVLEKVGFTVDVVTQKAYGYRRGENYVYVNREARMGRTALVIHPTLKERSSTLAEPASDIKTCDHYQQFPLYLAGERHEHYGIPHGFSSRVALERYLKWFIWRSQLKTRLAMPVAKRRVRLLPAGNG
;
A
#
# COMPACT_ATOMS: atom_id res chain seq x y z
N MET A 1 19.83 -5.22 12.06
CA MET A 1 20.01 -4.13 11.06
C MET A 1 18.73 -4.04 10.23
N TYR A 2 18.26 -2.84 9.88
CA TYR A 2 17.07 -2.66 9.02
C TYR A 2 17.46 -2.50 7.56
N LEU A 3 16.56 -2.87 6.65
CA LEU A 3 16.70 -2.67 5.21
C LEU A 3 16.82 -1.19 4.87
N ARG A 4 17.81 -0.83 4.07
CA ARG A 4 17.96 0.54 3.57
C ARG A 4 16.90 0.86 2.50
N PRO A 5 16.65 2.15 2.21
CA PRO A 5 15.66 2.55 1.22
C PRO A 5 15.84 1.90 -0.15
N ASP A 6 17.07 1.71 -0.63
CA ASP A 6 17.37 1.03 -1.90
C ASP A 6 17.00 -0.46 -1.88
N GLU A 7 17.16 -1.11 -0.72
CA GLU A 7 16.76 -2.51 -0.56
C GLU A 7 15.25 -2.67 -0.51
N VAL A 8 14.54 -1.75 0.17
CA VAL A 8 13.07 -1.72 0.19
C VAL A 8 12.53 -1.51 -1.23
N ALA A 9 13.10 -0.56 -1.98
CA ALA A 9 12.78 -0.31 -3.38
C ALA A 9 12.91 -1.57 -4.26
N ARG A 10 14.05 -2.28 -4.16
CA ARG A 10 14.26 -3.53 -4.90
C ARG A 10 13.22 -4.61 -4.56
N VAL A 11 12.81 -4.71 -3.29
CA VAL A 11 11.78 -5.69 -2.89
C VAL A 11 10.41 -5.29 -3.43
N LEU A 12 10.06 -4.00 -3.43
CA LEU A 12 8.81 -3.49 -4.01
C LEU A 12 8.72 -3.85 -5.50
N GLU A 13 9.79 -3.59 -6.26
CA GLU A 13 9.88 -3.94 -7.68
C GLU A 13 9.76 -5.45 -7.92
N LYS A 14 10.47 -6.26 -7.11
CA LYS A 14 10.39 -7.72 -7.16
C LYS A 14 8.96 -8.24 -6.94
N VAL A 15 8.19 -7.61 -6.05
CA VAL A 15 6.80 -8.00 -5.81
C VAL A 15 5.81 -7.27 -6.72
N GLY A 16 6.28 -6.58 -7.75
CA GLY A 16 5.46 -6.03 -8.83
C GLY A 16 4.85 -4.64 -8.56
N PHE A 17 5.39 -3.87 -7.62
CA PHE A 17 5.15 -2.43 -7.61
C PHE A 17 5.99 -1.76 -8.70
N THR A 18 5.42 -0.74 -9.33
CA THR A 18 6.14 0.11 -10.27
C THR A 18 6.41 1.47 -9.63
N VAL A 19 7.57 2.05 -9.96
CA VAL A 19 7.87 3.43 -9.58
C VAL A 19 6.85 4.35 -10.24
N ASP A 20 6.27 5.24 -9.45
CA ASP A 20 5.26 6.21 -9.88
C ASP A 20 5.82 7.64 -9.83
N VAL A 21 6.49 7.99 -8.73
CA VAL A 21 7.18 9.28 -8.59
C VAL A 21 8.55 9.11 -7.95
N VAL A 22 9.53 9.86 -8.43
CA VAL A 22 10.87 9.93 -7.83
C VAL A 22 11.13 11.36 -7.42
N THR A 23 11.44 11.55 -6.15
CA THR A 23 11.77 12.86 -5.60
C THR A 23 13.02 12.75 -4.73
N GLN A 24 13.60 13.89 -4.34
CA GLN A 24 14.79 13.90 -3.48
C GLN A 24 14.57 13.23 -2.11
N LYS A 25 13.35 13.28 -1.56
CA LYS A 25 13.01 12.71 -0.23
C LYS A 25 12.34 11.34 -0.28
N ALA A 26 11.68 11.00 -1.39
CA ALA A 26 10.87 9.79 -1.47
C ALA A 26 10.80 9.17 -2.87
N TYR A 27 10.62 7.85 -2.92
CA TYR A 27 10.13 7.14 -4.11
C TYR A 27 8.69 6.70 -3.87
N GLY A 28 7.75 7.16 -4.68
CA GLY A 28 6.38 6.63 -4.67
C GLY A 28 6.28 5.40 -5.54
N TYR A 29 5.65 4.36 -5.01
CA TYR A 29 5.46 3.07 -5.67
C TYR A 29 3.98 2.73 -5.69
N ARG A 30 3.51 2.20 -6.83
CA ARG A 30 2.11 1.84 -7.05
C ARG A 30 1.97 0.41 -7.57
N ARG A 31 0.94 -0.28 -7.10
CA ARG A 31 0.49 -1.58 -7.63
C ARG A 31 -1.04 -1.67 -7.56
N GLY A 32 -1.69 -1.45 -8.69
CA GLY A 32 -3.16 -1.31 -8.72
C GLY A 32 -3.59 -0.11 -7.89
N GLU A 33 -4.50 -0.32 -6.94
CA GLU A 33 -4.98 0.70 -5.99
C GLU A 33 -4.03 0.93 -4.80
N ASN A 34 -2.99 0.12 -4.67
CA ASN A 34 -2.09 0.19 -3.52
C ASN A 34 -0.96 1.17 -3.79
N TYR A 35 -0.81 2.16 -2.91
CA TYR A 35 0.24 3.18 -2.97
C TYR A 35 1.09 3.16 -1.70
N VAL A 36 2.40 3.21 -1.86
CA VAL A 36 3.38 3.30 -0.76
C VAL A 36 4.50 4.26 -1.12
N TYR A 37 5.17 4.81 -0.11
CA TYR A 37 6.40 5.57 -0.29
C TYR A 37 7.59 4.83 0.30
N VAL A 38 8.72 4.90 -0.39
CA VAL A 38 10.04 4.63 0.18
C VAL A 38 10.63 5.95 0.64
N ASN A 39 10.88 6.07 1.94
CA ASN A 39 11.52 7.24 2.54
C ASN A 39 13.03 7.19 2.31
N ARG A 40 13.56 8.03 1.41
CA ARG A 40 14.99 8.08 1.08
C ARG A 40 15.84 8.64 2.21
N GLU A 41 15.25 9.40 3.11
CA GLU A 41 15.94 10.01 4.26
C GLU A 41 16.23 8.99 5.36
N ALA A 42 15.57 7.82 5.34
CA ALA A 42 15.74 6.75 6.32
C ALA A 42 17.08 5.99 6.16
N ARG A 43 18.21 6.66 6.38
CA ARG A 43 19.56 6.07 6.23
C ARG A 43 19.76 4.78 7.04
N MET A 44 19.09 4.68 8.19
CA MET A 44 19.13 3.51 9.09
C MET A 44 18.00 2.51 8.85
N GLY A 45 17.14 2.72 7.85
CA GLY A 45 16.11 1.76 7.41
C GLY A 45 14.84 1.64 8.27
N ARG A 46 14.86 2.16 9.52
CA ARG A 46 13.76 1.99 10.48
C ARG A 46 12.41 2.58 10.00
N THR A 47 12.44 3.58 9.15
CA THR A 47 11.24 4.25 8.60
C THR A 47 11.21 4.22 7.07
N ALA A 48 11.90 3.24 6.46
CA ALA A 48 12.15 3.21 5.03
C ALA A 48 10.89 2.93 4.20
N LEU A 49 9.94 2.14 4.70
CA LEU A 49 8.63 1.97 4.07
C LEU A 49 7.62 2.88 4.74
N VAL A 50 6.79 3.59 3.98
CA VAL A 50 5.69 4.39 4.52
C VAL A 50 4.41 4.01 3.78
N ILE A 51 3.40 3.59 4.52
CA ILE A 51 2.10 3.17 3.99
C ILE A 51 1.02 4.21 4.24
N HIS A 52 -0.09 4.09 3.52
CA HIS A 52 -1.24 4.97 3.67
C HIS A 52 -1.86 4.87 5.08
N PRO A 53 -2.24 5.98 5.74
CA PRO A 53 -2.78 6.00 7.11
C PRO A 53 -3.98 5.10 7.37
N THR A 54 -4.87 4.93 6.39
CA THR A 54 -6.06 4.05 6.50
C THR A 54 -5.73 2.56 6.70
N LEU A 55 -4.46 2.20 6.62
CA LEU A 55 -3.98 0.84 6.81
C LEU A 55 -3.32 0.64 8.19
N LYS A 56 -3.20 1.69 9.03
CA LYS A 56 -2.50 1.66 10.33
C LYS A 56 -2.92 0.47 11.18
N GLU A 57 -4.19 0.41 11.58
CA GLU A 57 -4.71 -0.58 12.55
C GLU A 57 -4.49 -2.01 12.05
N ARG A 58 -4.65 -2.21 10.75
CA ARG A 58 -4.50 -3.53 10.13
C ARG A 58 -3.02 -3.91 10.00
N SER A 59 -2.17 -2.97 9.60
CA SER A 59 -0.74 -3.20 9.45
C SER A 59 -0.04 -3.51 10.78
N SER A 60 -0.50 -2.93 11.90
CA SER A 60 0.07 -3.16 13.23
C SER A 60 -0.01 -4.63 13.66
N THR A 61 -1.00 -5.39 13.17
CA THR A 61 -1.09 -6.84 13.45
C THR A 61 0.02 -7.68 12.81
N LEU A 62 0.76 -7.10 11.85
CA LEU A 62 1.80 -7.80 11.09
C LEU A 62 3.20 -7.25 11.36
N ALA A 63 3.30 -5.94 11.51
CA ALA A 63 4.54 -5.26 11.84
C ALA A 63 4.22 -3.98 12.61
N GLU A 64 4.88 -3.81 13.75
CA GLU A 64 4.76 -2.60 14.53
C GLU A 64 5.28 -1.39 13.72
N PRO A 65 4.52 -0.29 13.64
CA PRO A 65 5.02 0.97 13.10
C PRO A 65 6.26 1.45 13.84
N ALA A 66 7.16 2.12 13.13
CA ALA A 66 8.36 2.70 13.73
C ALA A 66 8.05 3.95 14.57
N SER A 67 6.96 4.64 14.24
CA SER A 67 6.35 5.77 14.96
C SER A 67 4.89 5.90 14.53
N ASP A 68 4.12 6.72 15.23
CA ASP A 68 2.69 6.90 14.93
C ASP A 68 2.42 7.47 13.55
N ILE A 69 3.23 8.45 13.14
CA ILE A 69 3.17 9.12 11.85
C ILE A 69 4.58 9.49 11.39
N LYS A 70 4.73 9.66 10.08
CA LYS A 70 5.82 10.44 9.46
C LYS A 70 5.20 11.43 8.50
N THR A 71 5.53 12.70 8.67
CA THR A 71 5.13 13.77 7.75
C THR A 71 6.17 13.96 6.64
N CYS A 72 5.71 14.36 5.45
CA CYS A 72 6.52 14.80 4.33
C CYS A 72 5.65 15.54 3.32
N ASP A 73 6.16 16.66 2.81
CA ASP A 73 5.60 17.43 1.70
C ASP A 73 5.58 16.67 0.36
N HIS A 74 6.33 15.55 0.23
CA HIS A 74 6.38 14.75 -1.00
C HIS A 74 5.39 13.58 -1.01
N TYR A 75 4.66 13.32 0.08
CA TYR A 75 3.68 12.22 0.16
C TYR A 75 2.32 12.60 -0.40
N GLN A 76 2.29 13.21 -1.58
CA GLN A 76 1.11 13.83 -2.21
C GLN A 76 -0.08 12.87 -2.41
N GLN A 77 0.13 11.55 -2.42
CA GLN A 77 -0.93 10.54 -2.51
C GLN A 77 -1.55 10.17 -1.16
N PHE A 78 -0.99 10.67 -0.06
CA PHE A 78 -1.48 10.43 1.30
C PHE A 78 -2.27 11.66 1.80
N PRO A 79 -3.09 11.55 2.85
CA PRO A 79 -3.83 12.69 3.37
C PRO A 79 -2.92 13.78 3.97
N LEU A 80 -3.40 15.02 3.92
CA LEU A 80 -2.77 16.16 4.58
C LEU A 80 -2.82 16.02 6.11
N TYR A 81 -1.75 16.43 6.77
CA TYR A 81 -1.65 16.47 8.23
C TYR A 81 -2.14 17.82 8.76
N LEU A 82 -3.41 17.88 9.14
CA LEU A 82 -4.08 19.13 9.53
C LEU A 82 -3.69 19.65 10.92
N ALA A 83 -3.05 18.83 11.75
CA ALA A 83 -2.64 19.21 13.10
C ALA A 83 -1.24 19.83 13.18
N GLY A 84 -0.55 19.99 12.04
CA GLY A 84 0.76 20.64 11.96
C GLY A 84 0.67 22.05 11.38
N GLU A 85 1.73 22.84 11.58
CA GLU A 85 1.84 24.20 11.01
C GLU A 85 2.20 24.19 9.52
N ARG A 86 2.68 23.06 9.00
CA ARG A 86 3.14 22.90 7.62
C ARG A 86 2.13 22.12 6.80
N HIS A 87 2.03 22.46 5.52
CA HIS A 87 1.23 21.74 4.51
C HIS A 87 1.95 20.45 4.09
N GLU A 88 2.09 19.52 5.04
CA GLU A 88 2.72 18.23 4.83
C GLU A 88 1.66 17.12 4.81
N HIS A 89 1.95 16.05 4.07
CA HIS A 89 1.16 14.84 4.07
C HIS A 89 1.75 13.86 5.08
N TYR A 90 0.97 12.88 5.56
CA TYR A 90 1.46 11.92 6.53
C TYR A 90 1.18 10.47 6.15
N GLY A 91 2.08 9.59 6.57
CA GLY A 91 1.93 8.15 6.43
C GLY A 91 2.41 7.41 7.66
N ILE A 92 2.25 6.08 7.65
CA ILE A 92 2.65 5.20 8.75
C ILE A 92 4.00 4.57 8.40
N PRO A 93 5.08 4.92 9.11
CA PRO A 93 6.40 4.41 8.80
C PRO A 93 6.61 3.00 9.38
N HIS A 94 7.22 2.13 8.57
CA HIS A 94 7.66 0.80 8.96
C HIS A 94 9.12 0.58 8.55
N GLY A 95 9.79 -0.28 9.32
CA GLY A 95 11.12 -0.76 9.04
C GLY A 95 11.17 -2.27 9.16
N PHE A 96 11.89 -2.93 8.26
CA PHE A 96 12.04 -4.38 8.24
C PHE A 96 13.50 -4.76 8.38
N SER A 97 13.79 -5.80 9.15
CA SER A 97 15.16 -6.32 9.34
C SER A 97 15.59 -7.33 8.28
N SER A 98 14.66 -7.80 7.43
CA SER A 98 14.97 -8.73 6.35
C SER A 98 14.03 -8.55 5.15
N ARG A 99 14.54 -8.89 3.95
CA ARG A 99 13.75 -8.86 2.70
C ARG A 99 12.56 -9.82 2.77
N VAL A 100 12.74 -10.98 3.39
CA VAL A 100 11.68 -11.98 3.56
C VAL A 100 10.52 -11.44 4.42
N ALA A 101 10.81 -10.73 5.52
CA ALA A 101 9.78 -10.11 6.35
C ALA A 101 8.99 -9.06 5.56
N LEU A 102 9.70 -8.20 4.81
CA LEU A 102 9.07 -7.21 3.95
C LEU A 102 8.22 -7.86 2.84
N GLU A 103 8.71 -8.90 2.18
CA GLU A 103 7.95 -9.64 1.16
C GLU A 103 6.67 -10.26 1.71
N ARG A 104 6.73 -10.85 2.91
CA ARG A 104 5.53 -11.41 3.58
C ARG A 104 4.52 -10.32 3.92
N TYR A 105 5.01 -9.20 4.44
CA TYR A 105 4.18 -8.05 4.75
C TYR A 105 3.49 -7.49 3.49
N LEU A 106 4.23 -7.31 2.40
CA LEU A 106 3.69 -6.82 1.12
C LEU A 106 2.72 -7.82 0.47
N LYS A 107 2.95 -9.13 0.60
CA LYS A 107 1.99 -10.14 0.12
C LYS A 107 0.63 -10.00 0.79
N TRP A 108 0.59 -9.79 2.11
CA TRP A 108 -0.67 -9.52 2.81
C TRP A 108 -1.30 -8.20 2.35
N PHE A 109 -0.48 -7.15 2.20
CA PHE A 109 -0.90 -5.82 1.76
C PHE A 109 -1.61 -5.88 0.40
N ILE A 110 -1.07 -6.67 -0.53
CA ILE A 110 -1.60 -6.86 -1.88
C ILE A 110 -2.83 -7.79 -1.89
N TRP A 111 -2.80 -8.92 -1.18
CA TRP A 111 -3.87 -9.93 -1.23
C TRP A 111 -5.23 -9.36 -0.80
N ARG A 112 -5.25 -8.44 0.17
CA ARG A 112 -6.51 -7.86 0.65
C ARG A 112 -7.11 -6.81 -0.27
N SER A 113 -6.33 -6.19 -1.16
CA SER A 113 -6.88 -5.31 -2.20
C SER A 113 -7.73 -6.10 -3.20
N GLN A 114 -7.36 -7.35 -3.51
CA GLN A 114 -8.14 -8.20 -4.42
C GLN A 114 -9.44 -8.79 -3.84
N LEU A 115 -9.60 -8.83 -2.51
CA LEU A 115 -10.83 -9.32 -1.87
C LEU A 115 -12.00 -8.33 -2.01
N LYS A 116 -11.72 -7.02 -2.13
CA LYS A 116 -12.76 -6.03 -2.45
C LYS A 116 -13.33 -6.24 -3.86
N THR A 117 -12.49 -6.57 -4.84
CA THR A 117 -12.91 -6.79 -6.23
C THR A 117 -13.76 -8.05 -6.40
N ARG A 118 -13.53 -9.10 -5.59
CA ARG A 118 -14.33 -10.35 -5.66
C ARG A 118 -15.70 -10.24 -4.97
N LEU A 119 -15.87 -9.36 -3.98
CA LEU A 119 -17.15 -9.13 -3.31
C LEU A 119 -18.05 -8.10 -4.03
N ALA A 120 -17.50 -7.35 -4.99
CA ALA A 120 -18.24 -6.34 -5.76
C ALA A 120 -18.82 -6.85 -7.09
N MET A 121 -19.02 -8.17 -7.25
CA MET A 121 -19.77 -8.70 -8.40
C MET A 121 -21.28 -8.53 -8.16
N PRO A 122 -22.02 -7.81 -9.02
CA PRO A 122 -23.47 -7.84 -8.96
C PRO A 122 -23.94 -9.26 -9.30
N VAL A 123 -24.84 -9.80 -8.47
CA VAL A 123 -25.55 -11.06 -8.75
C VAL A 123 -26.28 -10.89 -10.07
N ALA A 124 -25.71 -11.45 -11.15
CA ALA A 124 -26.37 -11.50 -12.44
C ALA A 124 -27.66 -12.33 -12.28
N LYS A 125 -28.82 -11.66 -12.26
CA LYS A 125 -30.13 -12.30 -12.36
C LYS A 125 -30.11 -13.20 -13.60
N ARG A 126 -30.13 -14.52 -13.40
CA ARG A 126 -30.45 -15.49 -14.46
C ARG A 126 -31.86 -15.17 -14.96
N ARG A 127 -31.95 -14.48 -16.10
CA ARG A 127 -33.17 -14.39 -16.89
C ARG A 127 -33.41 -15.77 -17.49
N VAL A 128 -34.27 -16.57 -16.88
CA VAL A 128 -34.76 -17.82 -17.50
C VAL A 128 -35.54 -17.41 -18.74
N ARG A 129 -35.00 -17.78 -19.90
CA ARG A 129 -35.62 -17.61 -21.21
C ARG A 129 -36.61 -18.76 -21.35
N LEU A 130 -37.90 -18.53 -21.04
CA LEU A 130 -38.96 -19.46 -21.43
C LEU A 130 -39.21 -19.27 -22.92
N LEU A 131 -38.93 -20.32 -23.71
CA LEU A 131 -39.24 -20.42 -25.13
C LEU A 131 -40.76 -20.51 -25.34
N PRO A 132 -41.32 -20.02 -26.46
CA PRO A 132 -42.74 -20.14 -26.74
C PRO A 132 -43.10 -21.47 -27.41
N ALA A 133 -44.31 -21.92 -27.06
CA ALA A 133 -45.32 -22.69 -27.81
C ALA A 133 -44.92 -23.98 -28.55
N GLY A 134 -45.54 -25.09 -28.11
CA GLY A 134 -45.80 -26.27 -28.93
C GLY A 134 -47.31 -26.44 -29.12
N ASN A 135 -47.74 -26.48 -30.39
CA ASN A 135 -49.10 -26.80 -30.82
C ASN A 135 -49.43 -28.28 -30.57
N GLY A 136 -50.69 -28.54 -30.19
CA GLY A 136 -51.32 -29.86 -30.14
C GLY A 136 -52.76 -29.74 -29.70
#